data_AF-A0ABD0N3X8-F1
#
_entry.id   AF-A0ABD0N3X8-F1
#
_cell.length_a   1.000
_cell.length_b   1.000
_cell.length_c   1.000
_cell.angle_alpha   90.00
_cell.angle_beta   90.00
_cell.angle_gamma   90.00
#
_symmetry.space_group_name_H-M   'P 1'
#
loop_
_entity.id
_entity.type
_entity.pdbx_description
1 polymer ?
#
loop_
_entity_poly.entity_id
_entity_poly.type
_entity_poly.pdbx_seq_one_letter_code
_entity_poly.pdbx_strand_id
1 'polypeptide(L)'
;VLPFFVATKMTKIRKPTLDKPTPERYVAAELTTVGLQDQTNGYFPHAVMGWVTTVLAPIKLVLYLGLRMNKAQRGGYLRRRKLR
;
A
#
# COMPACT_ATOMS: atom_id res chain seq x y z
N VAL A 1 4.88 5.36 9.15
CA VAL A 1 3.80 5.41 8.14
C VAL A 1 3.45 3.99 7.65
N LEU A 2 2.20 3.75 7.25
CA LEU A 2 1.67 2.49 6.71
C LEU A 2 0.97 2.72 5.35
N PRO A 3 1.72 2.96 4.26
CA PRO A 3 1.13 3.22 2.94
C PRO A 3 0.41 2.00 2.36
N PHE A 4 -0.67 2.25 1.63
CA PHE A 4 -1.14 1.33 0.59
C PHE A 4 -0.42 1.60 -0.74
N PHE A 5 -0.87 0.98 -1.84
CA PHE A 5 -0.20 1.11 -3.13
C PHE A 5 -0.19 2.55 -3.65
N VAL A 6 0.97 2.95 -4.16
CA VAL A 6 1.21 4.23 -4.85
C VAL A 6 1.60 3.94 -6.31
N ALA A 7 1.22 4.80 -7.24
CA ALA A 7 1.48 4.65 -8.66
C ALA A 7 2.94 4.98 -9.02
N THR A 8 3.87 4.08 -8.69
CA THR A 8 5.31 4.19 -8.98
C THR A 8 5.74 3.22 -10.08
N LYS A 9 6.95 3.44 -10.62
CA LYS A 9 7.60 2.47 -11.54
C LYS A 9 7.78 1.09 -10.89
N MET A 10 8.04 1.04 -9.58
CA MET A 10 8.23 -0.22 -8.84
C MET A 10 6.95 -1.05 -8.75
N THR A 11 5.81 -0.40 -8.49
CA THR A 11 4.51 -1.07 -8.38
C THR A 11 3.90 -1.41 -9.75
N LYS A 12 4.44 -0.84 -10.84
CA LYS A 12 3.97 -1.02 -12.23
C LYS A 12 2.52 -0.58 -12.47
N ILE A 13 1.97 0.24 -11.56
CA ILE A 13 0.66 0.87 -11.73
C ILE A 13 0.83 2.05 -12.68
N ARG A 14 0.22 1.96 -13.87
CA ARG A 14 0.39 2.98 -14.92
C ARG A 14 -0.57 4.16 -14.80
N LYS A 15 -1.79 3.91 -14.33
CA LYS A 15 -2.83 4.92 -14.19
C LYS A 15 -3.08 5.19 -12.71
N PRO A 16 -2.81 6.40 -12.20
CA PRO A 16 -3.15 6.74 -10.82
C PRO A 16 -4.67 6.75 -10.64
N THR A 17 -5.10 6.33 -9.46
CA THR A 17 -6.51 6.31 -9.02
C THR A 17 -6.63 6.97 -7.67
N LEU A 18 -7.86 7.16 -7.18
CA LEU A 18 -8.09 7.78 -5.88
C LEU A 18 -7.35 7.05 -4.75
N ASP A 19 -7.37 5.71 -4.76
CA ASP A 19 -6.70 4.83 -3.80
C ASP A 19 -5.23 4.56 -4.14
N LYS A 20 -4.79 4.87 -5.37
CA LYS A 20 -3.40 4.69 -5.83
C LYS A 20 -2.87 6.01 -6.38
N PRO A 21 -2.58 6.98 -5.50
CA PRO A 21 -2.16 8.31 -5.91
C PRO A 21 -0.80 8.27 -6.63
N THR A 22 -0.44 9.39 -7.27
CA THR A 22 0.96 9.61 -7.70
C THR A 22 1.88 9.75 -6.48
N PRO A 23 3.19 9.49 -6.62
CA PRO A 23 4.14 9.63 -5.52
C PRO A 23 4.16 11.04 -4.93
N GLU A 24 4.12 12.06 -5.78
CA GLU A 24 4.15 13.47 -5.37
C GLU A 24 2.92 13.82 -4.53
N ARG A 25 1.74 13.33 -4.93
CA ARG A 25 0.49 13.55 -4.20
C ARG A 25 0.46 12.80 -2.87
N TYR A 26 0.99 11.57 -2.85
CA TYR A 26 1.11 10.80 -1.62
C TYR A 26 2.02 11.51 -0.61
N VAL A 27 3.23 11.87 -1.04
CA VAL A 27 4.23 12.52 -0.17
C VAL A 27 3.74 13.89 0.32
N ALA A 28 3.11 14.69 -0.53
CA ALA A 28 2.54 15.97 -0.11
C ALA A 28 1.52 15.82 1.03
N ALA A 29 0.66 14.79 0.98
CA ALA A 29 -0.27 14.49 2.06
C ALA A 29 0.40 13.83 3.27
N GLU A 30 1.43 13.02 3.05
CA GLU A 30 2.14 12.33 4.14
C GLU A 30 2.89 13.34 5.02
N LEU A 31 3.53 14.34 4.40
CA LEU A 31 4.28 15.37 5.11
C LEU A 31 3.40 16.18 6.06
N THR A 32 2.10 16.33 5.80
CA THR A 32 1.19 17.02 6.73
C THR A 32 0.87 16.21 7.98
N THR A 33 1.29 14.95 8.06
CA THR A 33 1.05 14.07 9.22
C THR A 33 2.27 13.99 10.16
N VAL A 34 3.42 14.48 9.71
CA VAL A 34 4.67 14.47 10.49
C VAL A 34 4.50 15.34 11.73
N GLY A 35 4.81 14.78 12.90
CA GLY A 35 4.66 15.46 14.19
C GLY A 35 3.24 15.49 14.77
N LEU A 36 2.24 14.99 14.03
CA LEU A 36 0.85 14.91 14.51
C LEU A 36 0.45 13.50 14.94
N GLN A 37 1.02 12.46 14.32
CA GLN A 37 0.64 11.07 14.57
C GLN A 37 1.87 10.16 14.59
N ASP A 38 1.97 9.28 15.60
CA ASP A 38 3.01 8.26 15.68
C ASP A 38 2.84 7.17 14.61
N GLN A 39 1.59 6.90 14.23
CA GLN A 39 1.25 5.94 13.18
C GLN A 39 0.12 6.51 12.31
N THR A 40 0.34 6.46 11.00
CA THR A 40 -0.57 7.02 10.00
C THR A 40 -0.44 6.26 8.69
N ASN A 41 -1.47 6.35 7.85
CA ASN A 41 -1.43 5.86 6.47
C ASN A 41 -0.87 6.92 5.49
N GLY A 42 -0.72 8.18 5.94
CA GLY A 42 -0.09 9.27 5.18
C GLY A 42 -0.92 9.86 4.04
N TYR A 43 -2.10 9.31 3.74
CA TYR A 43 -2.97 9.80 2.68
C TYR A 43 -4.43 9.47 2.98
N PHE A 44 -5.36 10.40 2.78
CA PHE A 44 -6.74 10.27 3.28
C PHE A 44 -7.47 9.00 2.77
N PRO A 45 -7.52 8.70 1.46
CA PRO A 45 -8.07 7.43 0.98
C PRO A 45 -7.40 6.18 1.58
N HIS A 46 -6.08 6.24 1.84
CA HIS A 46 -5.36 5.15 2.50
C HIS A 46 -5.76 5.01 3.98
N ALA A 47 -5.99 6.12 4.68
CA ALA A 47 -6.48 6.10 6.06
C ALA A 47 -7.88 5.49 6.17
N VAL A 48 -8.79 5.81 5.25
CA VAL A 48 -10.13 5.20 5.19
C VAL A 48 -10.01 3.69 4.94
N MET A 49 -9.19 3.28 3.97
CA MET A 49 -8.96 1.86 3.69
C MET A 49 -8.41 1.11 4.92
N GLY A 50 -7.40 1.68 5.58
CA GLY A 50 -6.82 1.13 6.81
C GLY A 50 -7.87 0.98 7.91
N TRP A 51 -8.63 2.05 8.17
CA TRP A 51 -9.71 2.04 9.16
C TRP A 51 -10.76 0.96 8.86
N VAL A 52 -11.26 0.89 7.62
CA VAL A 52 -12.24 -0.15 7.20
C VAL A 52 -11.68 -1.54 7.44
N THR A 53 -10.42 -1.81 7.06
CA THR A 53 -9.82 -3.14 7.25
C THR A 53 -9.63 -3.50 8.71
N THR A 54 -9.27 -2.54 9.56
CA THR A 54 -9.10 -2.76 11.01
C THR A 54 -10.44 -2.98 11.70
N VAL A 55 -11.50 -2.27 11.28
CA VAL A 55 -12.83 -2.40 11.87
C VAL A 55 -13.51 -3.71 11.47
N LEU A 56 -13.38 -4.11 10.21
CA LEU A 56 -14.16 -5.24 9.65
C LEU A 56 -13.47 -6.60 9.79
N ALA A 57 -12.15 -6.66 9.94
CA ALA A 57 -11.41 -7.92 9.88
C ALA A 57 -10.42 -8.09 11.05
N PRO A 58 -10.33 -9.28 11.66
CA PRO A 58 -9.29 -9.58 12.64
C PRO A 58 -7.89 -9.41 12.05
N ILE A 59 -6.97 -8.81 12.81
CA ILE A 59 -5.61 -8.49 12.35
C ILE A 59 -4.86 -9.70 11.78
N LYS A 60 -5.03 -10.89 12.38
CA LYS A 60 -4.41 -12.14 11.91
C LYS A 60 -4.84 -12.51 10.49
N LEU A 61 -6.11 -12.25 10.15
CA LEU A 61 -6.65 -12.51 8.82
C LEU A 61 -6.07 -11.53 7.80
N VAL A 62 -6.05 -10.23 8.14
CA VAL A 62 -5.48 -9.18 7.27
C VAL A 62 -4.01 -9.48 6.96
N LEU A 63 -3.22 -9.82 7.97
CA LEU A 63 -1.80 -10.18 7.82
C LEU A 63 -1.62 -11.45 6.99
N TYR A 64 -2.45 -12.48 7.20
CA TYR A 64 -2.39 -13.72 6.42
C TYR A 64 -2.65 -13.46 4.93
N LEU A 65 -3.70 -12.71 4.60
CA LEU A 65 -4.03 -12.35 3.21
C LEU A 65 -2.93 -11.49 2.57
N GLY A 66 -2.43 -10.49 3.30
CA GLY A 66 -1.31 -9.66 2.86
C GLY A 66 -0.05 -10.47 2.58
N LEU A 67 0.31 -11.40 3.47
CA LEU A 67 1.46 -12.29 3.28
C LEU A 67 1.30 -13.19 2.04
N ARG A 68 0.11 -13.75 1.82
CA ARG A 68 -0.18 -14.57 0.63
C ARG A 68 -0.02 -13.76 -0.65
N MET A 69 -0.53 -12.54 -0.70
CA MET A 69 -0.39 -11.65 -1.85
C MET A 69 1.09 -11.33 -2.14
N ASN A 70 1.87 -10.97 -1.11
CA ASN A 70 3.30 -10.69 -1.26
C ASN A 70 4.09 -11.91 -1.76
N LYS A 71 3.80 -13.11 -1.23
CA LYS A 71 4.40 -14.37 -1.71
C LYS A 71 4.08 -14.61 -3.18
N ALA A 72 2.84 -14.39 -3.61
CA ALA A 72 2.43 -14.56 -5.00
C ALA A 72 3.16 -13.59 -5.94
N GLN A 73 3.28 -12.32 -5.57
CA GLN A 73 4.03 -11.31 -6.34
C GLN A 73 5.51 -11.68 -6.47
N ARG A 74 6.16 -12.06 -5.36
CA ARG A 74 7.57 -12.50 -5.35
C ARG A 74 7.76 -13.75 -6.19
N GLY A 75 6.90 -14.75 -6.04
CA GLY A 75 6.95 -15.98 -6.84
C GLY A 75 6.81 -15.71 -8.34
N GLY A 76 5.88 -14.82 -8.72
CA GLY A 76 5.71 -14.39 -10.12
C GLY A 76 6.95 -13.67 -10.67
N TYR A 77 7.61 -12.84 -9.86
CA TYR A 77 8.87 -12.20 -10.26
C TYR A 77 9.99 -13.22 -10.47
N LEU A 78 10.21 -14.13 -9.52
CA LEU A 78 11.26 -15.14 -9.61
C LEU A 78 11.07 -16.07 -10.82
N ARG A 79 9.83 -16.45 -11.12
CA ARG A 79 9.52 -17.24 -12.34
C ARG A 79 9.90 -16.48 -13.61
N ARG A 80 9.53 -15.21 -13.75
CA ARG A 80 9.91 -14.37 -14.90
C ARG A 80 11.42 -14.16 -15.01
N ARG A 81 12.13 -14.10 -13.89
CA ARG A 81 13.60 -13.96 -13.88
C ARG A 81 14.31 -15.23 -14.34
N LYS A 82 13.78 -16.43 -14.05
CA LYS A 82 14.36 -17.70 -14.52
C LYS A 82 14.17 -17.94 -16.03
N LEU A 83 13.16 -17.30 -16.62
CA LEU A 83 12.85 -17.39 -18.05
C LEU A 83 13.64 -16.37 -18.92
N ARG A 84 14.44 -15.52 -18.28
CA ARG A 84 15.35 -14.57 -18.90
C ARG A 84 16.78 -15.04 -18.69
#